data_AF-A0A7L3J4W2-F1
#
_entry.id   AF-A0A7L3J4W2-F1
#
_cell.length_a   1.000
_cell.length_b   1.000
_cell.length_c   1.000
_cell.angle_alpha   90.00
_cell.angle_beta   90.00
_cell.angle_gamma   90.00
#
_symmetry.space_group_name_H-M   'P 1'
#
loop_
_entity.id
_entity.type
_entity.pdbx_description
1 polymer ?
#
loop_
_entity_poly.entity_id
_entity_poly.type
_entity_poly.pdbx_seq_one_letter_code
_entity_poly.pdbx_strand_id
1 'polypeptide(L)'
;PRTPSALLSPPDAEKTPDYWNEGARRRLESALALQPAARRAKNIILFMGDGMGLPTVSAARIYKGQLAGGSGEESVLAMETFPHVALAKTYTIDRQVPDSAGTGTAYLCGVKANAKTLGLSGAAVYGKCRTAFGNEVDSILHRARLAGKSVGIVTTTRVQHASPGAAYAHSASRSWYADANMPKEALQDGCKDIAYQLVHNTDINVVLGGGRMYMTPKRTPDPEYPEDPAQNGTRKDGLDLIAEWLSAKQGARYVWDKKGLDAVEDDSVSHLMGLFEPKDMKYELNRNASTDPSIVEMTEKAIRILRRNPNGFFLFVEDEIDHGHHSGRAKQALMEAIMLDRAVARAGELTSPSDTLTVVTADHSHVFTFGGNTLRGTSIFGLAPKKAKDKRAYTSILYGNGPGYSIRDGGRPAASLPAAEDKDYRQQAAVPLEMETHSGEDVVVLAQGPMAHLFHGVQEQHYIAHAMAYAACLKPYATEPQCGAARRASHGTQPSPQPLLALLTLSVAACLV
;
A
#
# COMPACT_ATOMS: atom_id res chain seq x y z
N PRO A 1 -8.14 -1.25 -36.98
CA PRO A 1 -6.68 -1.17 -37.21
C PRO A 1 -6.12 0.15 -36.67
N ARG A 2 -5.61 0.16 -35.44
CA ARG A 2 -4.80 1.29 -34.96
C ARG A 2 -3.42 1.14 -35.60
N THR A 3 -2.97 2.16 -36.32
CA THR A 3 -1.59 2.30 -36.79
C THR A 3 -0.63 2.03 -35.63
N PRO A 4 0.53 1.37 -35.85
CA PRO A 4 1.57 1.29 -34.82
C PRO A 4 1.83 2.72 -34.34
N SER A 5 1.78 2.94 -33.02
CA SER A 5 2.13 4.24 -32.46
C SER A 5 3.50 4.61 -33.02
N ALA A 6 3.59 5.72 -33.77
CA ALA A 6 4.85 6.17 -34.34
C ALA A 6 5.85 6.30 -33.18
N LEU A 7 7.03 5.68 -33.31
CA LEU A 7 8.09 5.78 -32.32
C LEU A 7 8.34 7.27 -32.05
N LEU A 8 8.05 7.70 -30.82
CA LEU A 8 8.33 9.07 -30.40
C LEU A 8 9.85 9.21 -30.35
N SER A 9 10.38 9.99 -31.28
CA SER A 9 11.81 10.30 -31.28
C SER A 9 12.13 11.10 -30.03
N PRO A 10 13.31 10.87 -29.41
CA PRO A 10 13.79 11.72 -28.33
C PRO A 10 13.70 13.21 -28.73
N PRO A 11 13.28 14.11 -27.83
CA PRO A 11 13.38 15.54 -28.06
C PRO A 11 14.78 15.93 -28.51
N ASP A 12 14.91 16.82 -29.50
CA ASP A 12 16.23 17.24 -30.01
C ASP A 12 17.13 17.83 -28.91
N ALA A 13 16.53 18.42 -27.87
CA ALA A 13 17.25 18.91 -26.71
C ALA A 13 18.08 17.81 -26.01
N GLU A 14 17.58 16.56 -25.94
CA GLU A 14 18.32 15.46 -25.30
C GLU A 14 19.58 15.05 -26.05
N LYS A 15 19.74 15.47 -27.31
CA LYS A 15 20.95 15.22 -28.10
C LYS A 15 22.11 16.13 -27.67
N THR A 16 21.86 17.17 -26.88
CA THR A 16 22.90 18.12 -26.44
C THR A 16 23.37 17.81 -25.01
N PRO A 17 24.68 17.95 -24.70
CA PRO A 17 25.17 17.81 -23.33
C PRO A 17 24.53 18.78 -22.34
N ASP A 18 24.17 19.99 -22.80
CA ASP A 18 23.62 21.04 -21.95
C ASP A 18 22.29 20.65 -21.32
N TYR A 19 21.41 19.96 -22.06
CA TYR A 19 20.15 19.44 -21.50
C TYR A 19 20.39 18.57 -20.25
N TRP A 20 21.38 17.66 -20.34
CA TRP A 20 21.72 16.75 -19.24
C TRP A 20 22.44 17.48 -18.10
N ASN A 21 23.38 18.37 -18.43
CA ASN A 21 24.13 19.15 -17.45
C ASN A 21 23.22 20.08 -16.63
N GLU A 22 22.27 20.76 -17.27
CA GLU A 22 21.29 21.60 -16.60
C GLU A 22 20.32 20.79 -15.75
N GLY A 23 19.85 19.65 -16.28
CA GLY A 23 19.01 18.72 -15.53
C GLY A 23 19.71 18.16 -14.30
N ALA A 24 21.02 17.90 -14.37
CA ALA A 24 21.84 17.48 -13.23
C ALA A 24 22.01 18.63 -12.23
N ARG A 25 22.31 19.84 -12.69
CA ARG A 25 22.49 21.02 -11.83
C ARG A 25 21.25 21.29 -10.96
N ARG A 26 20.06 21.31 -11.55
CA ARG A 26 18.79 21.49 -10.81
C ARG A 26 18.57 20.40 -9.74
N ARG A 27 18.94 19.15 -10.05
CA ARG A 27 18.82 18.03 -9.10
C ARG A 27 19.84 18.12 -7.96
N LEU A 28 21.07 18.57 -8.25
CA LEU A 28 22.09 18.82 -7.23
C LEU A 28 21.69 19.98 -6.31
N GLU A 29 21.16 21.07 -6.86
CA GLU A 29 20.60 22.18 -6.08
C GLU A 29 19.46 21.70 -5.18
N SER A 30 18.54 20.89 -5.71
CA SER A 30 17.46 20.29 -4.91
C SER A 30 18.00 19.39 -3.80
N ALA A 31 19.01 18.57 -4.08
CA ALA A 31 19.64 17.69 -3.09
C ALA A 31 20.35 18.47 -1.97
N LEU A 32 21.07 19.54 -2.31
CA LEU A 32 21.73 20.42 -1.33
C LEU A 32 20.73 21.21 -0.48
N ALA A 33 19.52 21.45 -1.00
CA ALA A 33 18.45 22.12 -0.28
C ALA A 33 17.67 21.18 0.67
N LEU A 34 17.86 19.86 0.59
CA LEU A 34 17.17 18.92 1.47
C LEU A 34 17.64 19.08 2.91
N GLN A 35 16.69 19.36 3.81
CA GLN A 35 16.94 19.46 5.24
C GLN A 35 16.14 18.39 6.00
N PRO A 36 16.75 17.68 6.95
CA PRO A 36 16.04 16.75 7.81
C PRO A 36 14.87 17.41 8.55
N ALA A 37 13.64 16.95 8.29
CA ALA A 37 12.46 17.37 9.02
C ALA A 37 12.36 16.65 10.39
N ALA A 38 13.21 17.05 11.34
CA ALA A 38 13.32 16.44 12.67
C ALA A 38 12.18 16.85 13.63
N ARG A 39 10.94 16.49 13.27
CA ARG A 39 9.73 16.75 14.08
C ARG A 39 8.78 15.55 14.07
N ARG A 40 7.82 15.57 14.98
CA ARG A 40 6.81 14.51 15.08
C ARG A 40 5.87 14.52 13.87
N ALA A 41 5.62 13.35 13.29
CA ALA A 41 4.54 13.10 12.34
C ALA A 41 3.19 13.06 13.08
N LYS A 42 2.29 13.96 12.70
CA LYS A 42 0.88 13.91 13.12
C LYS A 42 0.17 12.75 12.41
N ASN A 43 0.40 12.60 11.11
CA ASN A 43 -0.21 11.54 10.31
C ASN A 43 0.87 10.63 9.73
N ILE A 44 0.51 9.36 9.53
CA ILE A 44 1.32 8.39 8.80
C ILE A 44 0.46 7.78 7.71
N ILE A 45 0.99 7.71 6.49
CA ILE A 45 0.42 6.91 5.41
C ILE A 45 1.48 5.94 4.91
N LEU A 46 1.16 4.65 4.94
CA LEU A 46 1.95 3.60 4.32
C LEU A 46 1.22 3.12 3.07
N PHE A 47 1.82 3.35 1.91
CA PHE A 47 1.43 2.75 0.64
C PHE A 47 2.25 1.49 0.39
N MET A 48 1.55 0.40 0.11
CA MET A 48 2.12 -0.91 -0.18
C MET A 48 1.72 -1.34 -1.58
N GLY A 49 2.70 -1.49 -2.47
CA GLY A 49 2.48 -2.22 -3.71
C GLY A 49 2.86 -3.67 -3.49
N ASP A 50 1.88 -4.56 -3.27
CA ASP A 50 2.15 -5.99 -3.05
C ASP A 50 2.85 -6.55 -4.30
N GLY A 51 4.08 -7.07 -4.16
CA GLY A 51 4.91 -7.49 -5.29
C GLY A 51 5.57 -6.38 -6.13
N MET A 52 5.49 -5.10 -5.76
CA MET A 52 6.00 -3.96 -6.55
C MET A 52 7.52 -3.73 -6.44
N GLY A 53 8.33 -4.70 -6.86
CA GLY A 53 9.80 -4.52 -6.87
C GLY A 53 10.31 -3.53 -7.92
N LEU A 54 11.62 -3.30 -7.92
CA LEU A 54 12.28 -2.29 -8.78
C LEU A 54 11.99 -2.45 -10.29
N PRO A 55 11.96 -3.67 -10.87
CA PRO A 55 11.59 -3.83 -12.28
C PRO A 55 10.14 -3.38 -12.54
N THR A 56 9.21 -3.67 -11.64
CA THR A 56 7.80 -3.26 -11.72
C THR A 56 7.65 -1.75 -11.66
N VAL A 57 8.34 -1.08 -10.71
CA VAL A 57 8.37 0.39 -10.62
C VAL A 57 8.83 1.02 -11.94
N SER A 58 9.95 0.52 -12.49
CA SER A 58 10.51 1.06 -13.74
C SER A 58 9.59 0.84 -14.95
N ALA A 59 8.99 -0.34 -15.06
CA ALA A 59 8.06 -0.64 -16.14
C ALA A 59 6.73 0.15 -16.02
N ALA A 60 6.24 0.35 -14.79
CA ALA A 60 5.06 1.17 -14.52
C ALA A 60 5.30 2.65 -14.84
N ARG A 61 6.50 3.18 -14.53
CA ARG A 61 6.92 4.53 -14.96
C ARG A 61 6.80 4.68 -16.48
N ILE A 62 7.45 3.78 -17.23
CA ILE A 62 7.38 3.79 -18.70
C ILE A 62 5.93 3.73 -19.17
N TYR A 63 5.14 2.81 -18.62
CA TYR A 63 3.74 2.65 -19.01
C TYR A 63 2.90 3.90 -18.73
N LYS A 64 3.08 4.54 -17.58
CA LYS A 64 2.40 5.79 -17.21
C LYS A 64 2.70 6.91 -18.20
N GLY A 65 3.97 7.11 -18.56
CA GLY A 65 4.32 8.14 -19.52
C GLY A 65 3.82 7.83 -20.94
N GLN A 66 3.77 6.55 -21.34
CA GLN A 66 3.17 6.12 -22.61
C GLN A 66 1.66 6.36 -22.65
N LEU A 67 0.95 6.12 -21.55
CA LEU A 67 -0.47 6.44 -21.43
C LEU A 67 -0.74 7.96 -21.52
N ALA A 68 0.22 8.78 -21.11
CA ALA A 68 0.18 10.24 -21.25
C ALA A 68 0.60 10.74 -22.65
N GLY A 69 0.89 9.84 -23.60
CA GLY A 69 1.30 10.18 -24.97
C GLY A 69 2.78 10.55 -25.12
N GLY A 70 3.60 10.37 -24.08
CA GLY A 70 5.06 10.52 -24.13
C GLY A 70 5.78 9.21 -24.48
N SER A 71 7.11 9.23 -24.54
CA SER A 71 7.91 8.02 -24.76
C SER A 71 7.89 7.08 -23.55
N GLY A 72 7.82 7.64 -22.35
CA GLY A 72 7.60 6.91 -21.11
C GLY A 72 8.78 6.94 -20.16
N GLU A 73 9.99 6.72 -20.68
CA GLU A 73 11.21 6.49 -19.89
C GLU A 73 11.60 7.69 -19.01
N GLU A 74 11.33 8.90 -19.49
CA GLU A 74 11.59 10.18 -18.82
C GLU A 74 10.49 10.61 -17.86
N SER A 75 9.35 9.92 -17.86
CA SER A 75 8.24 10.26 -16.97
C SER A 75 8.60 9.97 -15.51
N VAL A 76 7.87 10.59 -14.58
CA VAL A 76 8.13 10.47 -13.14
C VAL A 76 6.85 10.00 -12.45
N LEU A 77 6.97 8.92 -11.67
CA LEU A 77 5.91 8.49 -10.76
C LEU A 77 5.79 9.49 -9.60
N ALA A 78 4.59 9.66 -9.05
CA ALA A 78 4.41 10.52 -7.87
C ALA A 78 5.28 10.05 -6.71
N MET A 79 5.37 8.72 -6.48
CA MET A 79 6.24 8.15 -5.46
C MET A 79 7.73 8.42 -5.68
N GLU A 80 8.17 8.65 -6.93
CA GLU A 80 9.58 8.95 -7.26
C GLU A 80 9.98 10.40 -6.98
N THR A 81 9.01 11.26 -6.68
CA THR A 81 9.29 12.63 -6.22
C THR A 81 9.73 12.67 -4.76
N PHE A 82 9.65 11.55 -4.04
CA PHE A 82 10.00 11.48 -2.63
C PHE A 82 11.52 11.58 -2.43
N PRO A 83 11.99 12.45 -1.50
CA PRO A 83 13.41 12.79 -1.41
C PRO A 83 14.27 11.75 -0.70
N HIS A 84 13.68 10.77 -0.01
CA HIS A 84 14.41 9.78 0.77
C HIS A 84 14.15 8.37 0.25
N VAL A 85 15.23 7.62 0.05
CA VAL A 85 15.21 6.29 -0.56
C VAL A 85 16.05 5.33 0.27
N ALA A 86 15.51 4.15 0.53
CA ALA A 86 16.24 3.01 1.08
C ALA A 86 15.92 1.74 0.29
N LEU A 87 16.72 0.69 0.50
CA LEU A 87 16.40 -0.68 0.10
C LEU A 87 15.97 -1.47 1.35
N ALA A 88 14.98 -2.34 1.21
CA ALA A 88 14.49 -3.20 2.28
C ALA A 88 14.70 -4.68 1.95
N LYS A 89 15.41 -5.39 2.83
CA LYS A 89 15.65 -6.84 2.74
C LYS A 89 14.41 -7.64 3.15
N THR A 90 13.82 -8.39 2.23
CA THR A 90 12.45 -8.92 2.35
C THR A 90 12.32 -10.33 2.91
N TYR A 91 13.42 -11.08 3.02
CA TYR A 91 13.41 -12.47 3.53
C TYR A 91 12.62 -12.62 4.86
N THR A 92 11.86 -13.71 5.00
CA THR A 92 11.25 -14.14 6.27
C THR A 92 12.24 -14.96 7.07
N ILE A 93 11.95 -15.24 8.35
CA ILE A 93 12.86 -16.03 9.21
C ILE A 93 13.16 -17.40 8.60
N ASP A 94 12.19 -18.01 7.93
CA ASP A 94 12.26 -19.36 7.39
C ASP A 94 12.39 -19.44 5.86
N ARG A 95 12.34 -18.31 5.12
CA ARG A 95 12.39 -18.28 3.64
C ARG A 95 13.22 -17.11 3.11
N GLN A 96 14.06 -17.40 2.12
CA GLN A 96 14.78 -16.36 1.36
C GLN A 96 13.84 -15.57 0.43
N VAL A 97 12.92 -16.27 -0.23
CA VAL A 97 11.83 -15.65 -0.99
C VAL A 97 10.59 -15.65 -0.09
N PRO A 98 10.12 -14.47 0.35
CA PRO A 98 9.08 -14.37 1.36
C PRO A 98 7.67 -14.57 0.79
N ASP A 99 6.67 -14.55 1.67
CA ASP A 99 5.27 -14.33 1.31
C ASP A 99 4.74 -13.06 1.98
N SER A 100 3.63 -12.52 1.47
CA SER A 100 3.00 -11.28 1.99
C SER A 100 2.62 -11.31 3.49
N ALA A 101 2.44 -12.48 4.10
CA ALA A 101 2.09 -12.57 5.52
C ALA A 101 3.29 -12.33 6.46
N GLY A 102 4.41 -13.00 6.17
CA GLY A 102 5.63 -12.81 6.95
C GLY A 102 6.22 -11.41 6.79
N THR A 103 6.16 -10.86 5.57
CA THR A 103 6.56 -9.47 5.26
C THR A 103 5.60 -8.47 5.89
N GLY A 104 4.28 -8.73 5.83
CA GLY A 104 3.24 -7.98 6.55
C GLY A 104 3.59 -7.74 8.01
N THR A 105 3.98 -8.81 8.70
CA THR A 105 4.41 -8.72 10.11
C THR A 105 5.68 -7.87 10.27
N ALA A 106 6.62 -7.94 9.32
CA ALA A 106 7.81 -7.11 9.35
C ALA A 106 7.47 -5.62 9.22
N TYR A 107 6.84 -5.18 8.12
CA TYR A 107 6.65 -3.76 7.84
C TYR A 107 5.50 -3.10 8.65
N LEU A 108 4.58 -3.88 9.23
CA LEU A 108 3.53 -3.35 10.11
C LEU A 108 3.84 -3.52 11.61
N CYS A 109 4.44 -4.64 12.04
CA CYS A 109 4.66 -4.90 13.47
C CYS A 109 6.10 -4.62 13.92
N GLY A 110 7.05 -4.53 12.99
CA GLY A 110 8.46 -4.28 13.29
C GLY A 110 9.19 -5.53 13.78
N VAL A 111 8.69 -6.72 13.42
CA VAL A 111 9.29 -8.02 13.76
C VAL A 111 9.23 -8.91 12.53
N LYS A 112 10.36 -9.50 12.11
CA LYS A 112 10.32 -10.52 11.06
C LYS A 112 9.65 -11.80 11.60
N ALA A 113 8.84 -12.43 10.77
CA ALA A 113 8.06 -13.61 11.13
C ALA A 113 8.38 -14.79 10.21
N ASN A 114 7.74 -15.94 10.48
CA ASN A 114 7.73 -17.07 9.57
C ASN A 114 6.70 -16.85 8.45
N ALA A 115 6.97 -17.42 7.29
CA ALA A 115 6.08 -17.33 6.15
C ALA A 115 4.67 -17.87 6.50
N LYS A 116 3.65 -17.28 5.89
CA LYS A 116 2.22 -17.62 6.04
C LYS A 116 1.62 -17.35 7.42
N THR A 117 2.34 -16.69 8.33
CA THR A 117 1.83 -16.26 9.64
C THR A 117 1.59 -14.75 9.66
N LEU A 118 0.58 -14.29 10.40
CA LEU A 118 0.18 -12.87 10.47
C LEU A 118 0.31 -12.36 11.89
N GLY A 119 1.02 -11.26 12.11
CA GLY A 119 1.10 -10.61 13.42
C GLY A 119 1.68 -11.50 14.52
N LEU A 120 2.53 -12.47 14.18
CA LEU A 120 3.16 -13.39 15.11
C LEU A 120 4.68 -13.33 15.00
N SER A 121 5.39 -13.55 16.11
CA SER A 121 6.84 -13.69 16.11
C SER A 121 7.30 -14.96 15.40
N GLY A 122 8.61 -15.07 15.11
CA GLY A 122 9.22 -16.27 14.54
C GLY A 122 9.13 -17.54 15.41
N ALA A 123 8.64 -17.46 16.65
CA ALA A 123 8.39 -18.63 17.48
C ALA A 123 7.06 -19.33 17.14
N ALA A 124 6.13 -18.66 16.47
CA ALA A 124 4.90 -19.28 16.00
C ALA A 124 5.15 -20.18 14.79
N VAL A 125 4.43 -21.31 14.73
CA VAL A 125 4.56 -22.31 13.66
C VAL A 125 3.34 -22.25 12.76
N TYR A 126 3.58 -22.18 11.45
CA TYR A 126 2.52 -22.16 10.44
C TYR A 126 1.52 -23.32 10.63
N GLY A 127 0.24 -22.97 10.65
CA GLY A 127 -0.88 -23.90 10.79
C GLY A 127 -1.06 -24.49 12.20
N LYS A 128 -0.26 -24.09 13.20
CA LYS A 128 -0.34 -24.58 14.58
C LYS A 128 -0.92 -23.53 15.52
N CYS A 129 -2.25 -23.57 15.69
CA CYS A 129 -3.01 -22.59 16.48
C CYS A 129 -2.40 -22.30 17.85
N ARG A 130 -2.09 -23.35 18.64
CA ARG A 130 -1.53 -23.20 20.00
C ARG A 130 -0.24 -22.39 20.08
N THR A 131 0.52 -22.33 18.99
CA THR A 131 1.78 -21.56 18.94
C THR A 131 1.57 -20.08 18.66
N ALA A 132 0.34 -19.64 18.36
CA ALA A 132 0.01 -18.23 18.21
C ALA A 132 0.00 -17.53 19.58
N PHE A 133 -0.55 -18.17 20.61
CA PHE A 133 -0.72 -17.59 21.94
C PHE A 133 0.63 -17.32 22.62
N GLY A 134 0.85 -16.08 23.04
CA GLY A 134 2.09 -15.59 23.63
C GLY A 134 3.13 -15.12 22.61
N ASN A 135 2.86 -15.26 21.31
CA ASN A 135 3.74 -14.84 20.22
C ASN A 135 3.16 -13.69 19.40
N GLU A 136 2.07 -13.08 19.84
CA GLU A 136 1.45 -11.92 19.22
C GLU A 136 2.40 -10.70 19.21
N VAL A 137 2.45 -10.00 18.08
CA VAL A 137 3.20 -8.75 17.94
C VAL A 137 2.31 -7.64 17.40
N ASP A 138 2.15 -6.58 18.19
CA ASP A 138 1.24 -5.47 17.85
C ASP A 138 1.73 -4.68 16.63
N SER A 139 0.82 -4.39 15.71
CA SER A 139 1.10 -3.55 14.55
C SER A 139 1.22 -2.06 14.92
N ILE A 140 1.83 -1.26 14.06
CA ILE A 140 1.82 0.20 14.15
C ILE A 140 0.39 0.75 14.08
N LEU A 141 -0.52 0.10 13.34
CA LEU A 141 -1.93 0.46 13.29
C LEU A 141 -2.55 0.34 14.70
N HIS A 142 -2.36 -0.80 15.36
CA HIS A 142 -2.84 -1.01 16.72
C HIS A 142 -2.25 0.03 17.70
N ARG A 143 -0.93 0.26 17.62
CA ARG A 143 -0.23 1.24 18.46
C ARG A 143 -0.70 2.68 18.20
N ALA A 144 -0.99 3.05 16.96
CA ALA A 144 -1.55 4.34 16.58
C ALA A 144 -2.95 4.53 17.20
N ARG A 145 -3.79 3.49 17.13
CA ARG A 145 -5.13 3.50 17.72
C ARG A 145 -5.08 3.67 19.24
N LEU A 146 -4.18 2.95 19.92
CA LEU A 146 -3.94 3.10 21.37
C LEU A 146 -3.42 4.49 21.74
N ALA A 147 -2.68 5.15 20.85
CA ALA A 147 -2.20 6.52 21.04
C ALA A 147 -3.27 7.60 20.74
N GLY A 148 -4.53 7.21 20.51
CA GLY A 148 -5.65 8.11 20.28
C GLY A 148 -5.76 8.65 18.85
N LYS A 149 -4.96 8.12 17.91
CA LYS A 149 -5.09 8.41 16.48
C LYS A 149 -6.25 7.63 15.89
N SER A 150 -6.82 8.15 14.80
CA SER A 150 -7.72 7.37 13.96
C SER A 150 -6.90 6.45 13.05
N VAL A 151 -7.47 5.31 12.68
CA VAL A 151 -6.76 4.34 11.84
C VAL A 151 -7.61 3.81 10.71
N GLY A 152 -6.99 3.53 9.56
CA GLY A 152 -7.68 2.98 8.42
C GLY A 152 -6.86 2.01 7.58
N ILE A 153 -7.59 1.17 6.85
CA ILE A 153 -7.11 0.18 5.89
C ILE A 153 -7.88 0.43 4.59
N VAL A 154 -7.13 0.58 3.50
CA VAL A 154 -7.63 0.62 2.13
C VAL A 154 -6.85 -0.43 1.35
N THR A 155 -7.52 -1.32 0.64
CA THR A 155 -6.86 -2.31 -0.21
C THR A 155 -7.73 -2.68 -1.41
N THR A 156 -7.13 -3.08 -2.53
CA THR A 156 -7.85 -3.72 -3.64
C THR A 156 -8.03 -5.23 -3.43
N THR A 157 -7.50 -5.83 -2.37
CA THR A 157 -7.79 -7.23 -2.00
C THR A 157 -9.00 -7.35 -1.09
N ARG A 158 -9.31 -8.59 -0.69
CA ARG A 158 -10.01 -8.86 0.56
C ARG A 158 -9.36 -8.10 1.71
N VAL A 159 -10.13 -7.41 2.55
CA VAL A 159 -9.57 -6.77 3.75
C VAL A 159 -9.00 -7.77 4.77
N GLN A 160 -9.31 -9.05 4.58
CA GLN A 160 -8.77 -10.21 5.32
C GLN A 160 -7.53 -10.83 4.65
N HIS A 161 -7.03 -10.26 3.55
CA HIS A 161 -5.80 -10.74 2.91
C HIS A 161 -4.58 -10.55 3.84
N ALA A 162 -3.44 -11.09 3.44
CA ALA A 162 -2.28 -11.18 4.34
C ALA A 162 -1.75 -9.81 4.77
N SER A 163 -1.48 -8.94 3.81
CA SER A 163 -0.97 -7.59 4.04
C SER A 163 -1.90 -6.74 4.94
N PRO A 164 -3.21 -6.57 4.66
CA PRO A 164 -4.10 -5.82 5.55
C PRO A 164 -4.33 -6.59 6.86
N GLY A 165 -4.41 -7.92 6.80
CA GLY A 165 -4.58 -8.81 7.94
C GLY A 165 -3.46 -8.66 8.98
N ALA A 166 -2.20 -8.49 8.56
CA ALA A 166 -1.08 -8.26 9.47
C ALA A 166 -1.20 -6.94 10.26
N ALA A 167 -2.07 -6.02 9.85
CA ALA A 167 -2.30 -4.77 10.57
C ALA A 167 -3.20 -4.94 11.80
N TYR A 168 -3.95 -6.04 11.92
CA TYR A 168 -4.91 -6.23 13.02
C TYR A 168 -5.03 -7.66 13.55
N ALA A 169 -4.63 -8.67 12.78
CA ALA A 169 -4.80 -10.08 13.12
C ALA A 169 -3.50 -10.70 13.64
N HIS A 170 -3.67 -11.66 14.55
CA HIS A 170 -2.65 -12.59 15.02
C HIS A 170 -3.11 -14.00 14.62
N SER A 171 -2.51 -14.55 13.55
CA SER A 171 -2.96 -15.84 12.98
C SER A 171 -1.78 -16.71 12.58
N ALA A 172 -1.82 -17.98 13.00
CA ALA A 172 -0.86 -18.99 12.58
C ALA A 172 -1.03 -19.40 11.09
N SER A 173 -2.04 -18.89 10.39
CA SER A 173 -2.23 -19.11 8.96
C SER A 173 -2.93 -17.94 8.29
N ARG A 174 -2.31 -17.38 7.26
CA ARG A 174 -2.91 -16.35 6.37
C ARG A 174 -4.16 -16.85 5.63
N SER A 175 -4.41 -18.16 5.59
CA SER A 175 -5.55 -18.76 4.89
C SER A 175 -6.81 -18.87 5.74
N TRP A 176 -6.77 -18.48 7.01
CA TRP A 176 -7.93 -18.55 7.93
C TRP A 176 -8.82 -17.30 7.80
N TYR A 177 -9.30 -17.01 6.59
CA TYR A 177 -10.09 -15.81 6.29
C TYR A 177 -11.42 -15.77 7.06
N ALA A 178 -12.16 -16.88 7.05
CA ALA A 178 -13.33 -17.14 7.89
C ALA A 178 -13.17 -18.49 8.63
N ASP A 179 -14.02 -18.73 9.63
CA ASP A 179 -14.12 -20.00 10.36
C ASP A 179 -14.26 -21.20 9.40
N ALA A 180 -14.91 -20.99 8.26
CA ALA A 180 -15.07 -21.97 7.20
C ALA A 180 -13.75 -22.50 6.61
N ASN A 181 -12.68 -21.69 6.65
CA ASN A 181 -11.34 -22.02 6.15
C ASN A 181 -10.42 -22.64 7.21
N MET A 182 -10.88 -22.72 8.47
CA MET A 182 -10.06 -23.21 9.57
C MET A 182 -10.19 -24.73 9.74
N PRO A 183 -9.08 -25.42 10.08
CA PRO A 183 -9.16 -26.80 10.51
C PRO A 183 -9.89 -26.89 11.86
N LYS A 184 -10.57 -28.01 12.11
CA LYS A 184 -11.39 -28.20 13.33
C LYS A 184 -10.54 -28.04 14.59
N GLU A 185 -9.30 -28.52 14.55
CA GLU A 185 -8.34 -28.45 15.63
C GLU A 185 -8.02 -26.99 16.01
N ALA A 186 -7.87 -26.10 15.02
CA ALA A 186 -7.60 -24.68 15.30
C ALA A 186 -8.80 -23.97 15.93
N LEU A 187 -10.03 -24.31 15.51
CA LEU A 187 -11.26 -23.80 16.12
C LEU A 187 -11.39 -24.28 17.58
N GLN A 188 -11.10 -25.56 17.84
CA GLN A 188 -11.12 -26.15 19.18
C GLN A 188 -10.03 -25.57 20.09
N ASP A 189 -8.85 -25.29 19.54
CA ASP A 189 -7.73 -24.68 20.25
C ASP A 189 -7.94 -23.16 20.50
N GLY A 190 -9.06 -22.58 20.06
CA GLY A 190 -9.47 -21.22 20.39
C GLY A 190 -8.97 -20.13 19.44
N CYS A 191 -8.31 -20.48 18.33
CA CYS A 191 -7.96 -19.49 17.31
C CYS A 191 -9.22 -18.91 16.67
N LYS A 192 -9.15 -17.62 16.34
CA LYS A 192 -10.20 -16.91 15.61
C LYS A 192 -9.76 -16.62 14.18
N ASP A 193 -10.71 -16.70 13.26
CA ASP A 193 -10.48 -16.34 11.86
C ASP A 193 -10.18 -14.84 11.68
N ILE A 194 -9.57 -14.49 10.57
CA ILE A 194 -9.10 -13.13 10.28
C ILE A 194 -10.30 -12.16 10.20
N ALA A 195 -11.43 -12.56 9.62
CA ALA A 195 -12.64 -11.72 9.58
C ALA A 195 -13.18 -11.41 10.98
N TYR A 196 -13.20 -12.39 11.89
CA TYR A 196 -13.54 -12.16 13.30
C TYR A 196 -12.56 -11.16 13.94
N GLN A 197 -11.25 -11.38 13.74
CA GLN A 197 -10.22 -10.50 14.29
C GLN A 197 -10.29 -9.05 13.78
N LEU A 198 -10.74 -8.84 12.53
CA LEU A 198 -10.98 -7.49 11.96
C LEU A 198 -11.98 -6.68 12.78
N VAL A 199 -13.03 -7.34 13.29
CA VAL A 199 -14.10 -6.68 14.07
C VAL A 199 -13.70 -6.47 15.53
N HIS A 200 -12.88 -7.38 16.08
CA HIS A 200 -12.69 -7.50 17.53
C HIS A 200 -11.32 -7.06 18.06
N ASN A 201 -10.23 -7.17 17.29
CA ASN A 201 -8.89 -6.94 17.85
C ASN A 201 -8.56 -5.45 18.00
N THR A 202 -8.89 -4.65 16.98
CA THR A 202 -8.57 -3.23 16.95
C THR A 202 -9.77 -2.44 16.44
N ASP A 203 -10.08 -1.32 17.08
CA ASP A 203 -11.11 -0.41 16.62
C ASP A 203 -10.62 0.41 15.41
N ILE A 204 -10.99 -0.01 14.21
CA ILE A 204 -10.56 0.58 12.94
C ILE A 204 -11.64 1.53 12.42
N ASN A 205 -11.27 2.80 12.19
CA ASN A 205 -12.21 3.83 11.75
C ASN A 205 -12.62 3.66 10.29
N VAL A 206 -11.71 3.25 9.40
CA VAL A 206 -12.01 3.08 7.97
C VAL A 206 -11.48 1.75 7.49
N VAL A 207 -12.35 0.90 6.91
CA VAL A 207 -11.98 -0.37 6.28
C VAL A 207 -12.60 -0.38 4.89
N LEU A 208 -11.78 -0.27 3.84
CA LEU A 208 -12.23 -0.23 2.45
C LEU A 208 -11.48 -1.29 1.63
N GLY A 209 -12.21 -2.14 0.92
CA GLY A 209 -11.65 -3.15 0.03
C GLY A 209 -12.68 -4.19 -0.35
N GLY A 210 -12.27 -5.42 -0.64
CA GLY A 210 -13.16 -6.56 -0.87
C GLY A 210 -13.38 -7.43 0.38
N GLY A 211 -13.98 -8.60 0.21
CA GLY A 211 -14.04 -9.66 1.21
C GLY A 211 -15.38 -9.83 1.92
N ARG A 212 -16.50 -9.45 1.27
CA ARG A 212 -17.85 -9.60 1.84
C ARG A 212 -18.16 -11.03 2.28
N MET A 213 -17.73 -12.03 1.50
CA MET A 213 -18.17 -13.42 1.70
C MET A 213 -17.68 -14.04 3.02
N TYR A 214 -16.66 -13.46 3.66
CA TYR A 214 -16.11 -13.93 4.93
C TYR A 214 -16.83 -13.35 6.16
N MET A 215 -17.70 -12.36 5.94
CA MET A 215 -18.34 -11.60 7.01
C MET A 215 -19.74 -12.10 7.34
N THR A 216 -20.40 -12.83 6.44
CA THR A 216 -21.81 -13.22 6.58
C THR A 216 -22.01 -14.74 6.66
N PRO A 217 -23.14 -15.20 7.26
CA PRO A 217 -23.45 -16.62 7.39
C PRO A 217 -23.47 -17.36 6.06
N LYS A 218 -23.22 -18.67 6.13
CA LYS A 218 -23.26 -19.55 4.96
C LYS A 218 -24.59 -19.40 4.22
N ARG A 219 -24.52 -19.20 2.90
CA ARG A 219 -25.67 -19.03 1.98
C ARG A 219 -26.32 -17.64 1.98
N THR A 220 -25.88 -16.69 2.80
CA THR A 220 -26.33 -15.29 2.66
C THR A 220 -25.99 -14.79 1.25
N PRO A 221 -26.98 -14.39 0.42
CA PRO A 221 -26.72 -13.91 -0.94
C PRO A 221 -25.81 -12.69 -0.94
N ASP A 222 -24.85 -12.65 -1.86
CA ASP A 222 -24.05 -11.45 -2.08
C ASP A 222 -24.92 -10.34 -2.71
N PRO A 223 -24.84 -9.08 -2.23
CA PRO A 223 -25.73 -8.01 -2.73
C PRO A 223 -25.50 -7.65 -4.20
N GLU A 224 -24.32 -7.91 -4.75
CA GLU A 224 -23.97 -7.61 -6.14
C GLU A 224 -24.18 -8.82 -7.05
N TYR A 225 -23.97 -10.02 -6.52
CA TYR A 225 -24.08 -11.29 -7.24
C TYR A 225 -25.15 -12.23 -6.60
N PRO A 226 -26.42 -11.80 -6.46
CA PRO A 226 -27.42 -12.57 -5.71
C PRO A 226 -27.78 -13.91 -6.36
N GLU A 227 -27.56 -14.03 -7.67
CA GLU A 227 -27.85 -15.23 -8.47
C GLU A 227 -26.65 -16.20 -8.56
N ASP A 228 -25.49 -15.88 -7.98
CA ASP A 228 -24.31 -16.76 -7.96
C ASP A 228 -24.02 -17.28 -6.53
N PRO A 229 -24.47 -18.50 -6.19
CA PRO A 229 -24.23 -19.10 -4.89
C PRO A 229 -22.74 -19.24 -4.52
N ALA A 230 -21.81 -19.16 -5.49
CA ALA A 230 -20.38 -19.20 -5.21
C ALA A 230 -19.85 -17.91 -4.57
N GLN A 231 -20.60 -16.80 -4.66
CA GLN A 231 -20.28 -15.51 -4.02
C GLN A 231 -20.91 -15.35 -2.63
N ASN A 232 -21.85 -16.22 -2.25
CA ASN A 232 -22.56 -16.11 -0.99
C ASN A 232 -21.62 -16.18 0.23
N GLY A 233 -22.12 -15.68 1.36
CA GLY A 233 -21.50 -15.80 2.67
C GLY A 233 -21.03 -17.22 2.95
N THR A 234 -19.89 -17.32 3.66
CA THR A 234 -19.18 -18.59 3.88
C THR A 234 -19.19 -19.05 5.33
N ARG A 235 -19.49 -18.17 6.29
CA ARG A 235 -19.30 -18.44 7.72
C ARG A 235 -20.17 -19.60 8.22
N LYS A 236 -19.58 -20.57 8.92
CA LYS A 236 -20.30 -21.76 9.42
C LYS A 236 -20.79 -21.59 10.86
N ASP A 237 -20.27 -20.60 11.58
CA ASP A 237 -20.66 -20.24 12.94
C ASP A 237 -21.98 -19.45 13.05
N GLY A 238 -22.55 -19.03 11.92
CA GLY A 238 -23.82 -18.31 11.86
C GLY A 238 -23.73 -16.82 12.24
N LEU A 239 -22.51 -16.28 12.40
CA LEU A 239 -22.31 -14.86 12.71
C LEU A 239 -22.48 -13.98 11.47
N ASP A 240 -23.08 -12.80 11.66
CA ASP A 240 -23.02 -11.68 10.74
C ASP A 240 -22.12 -10.60 11.34
N LEU A 241 -20.85 -10.62 10.92
CA LEU A 241 -19.82 -9.73 11.44
C LEU A 241 -20.00 -8.28 10.98
N ILE A 242 -20.71 -8.04 9.87
CA ILE A 242 -21.06 -6.67 9.44
C ILE A 242 -22.10 -6.11 10.41
N ALA A 243 -23.16 -6.88 10.68
CA ALA A 243 -24.20 -6.47 11.63
C ALA A 243 -23.64 -6.26 13.04
N GLU A 244 -22.77 -7.17 13.50
CA GLU A 244 -22.09 -7.06 14.79
C GLU A 244 -21.24 -5.78 14.86
N TRP A 245 -20.39 -5.53 13.85
CA TRP A 245 -19.55 -4.33 13.79
C TRP A 245 -20.37 -3.03 13.78
N LEU A 246 -21.48 -2.98 13.04
CA LEU A 246 -22.40 -1.84 13.01
C LEU A 246 -23.05 -1.59 14.37
N SER A 247 -23.51 -2.65 15.04
CA SER A 247 -24.17 -2.54 16.35
C SER A 247 -23.23 -2.08 17.46
N ALA A 248 -21.95 -2.42 17.35
CA ALA A 248 -20.93 -2.11 18.35
C ALA A 248 -20.45 -0.64 18.31
N LYS A 249 -20.75 0.11 17.24
CA LYS A 249 -20.12 1.40 16.96
C LYS A 249 -21.13 2.50 16.62
N GLN A 250 -21.24 3.50 17.49
CA GLN A 250 -22.06 4.68 17.22
C GLN A 250 -21.50 5.48 16.03
N GLY A 251 -22.36 5.80 15.06
CA GLY A 251 -21.96 6.51 13.84
C GLY A 251 -21.21 5.64 12.82
N ALA A 252 -21.32 4.31 12.94
CA ALA A 252 -20.81 3.39 11.94
C ALA A 252 -21.72 3.28 10.71
N ARG A 253 -21.09 3.13 9.54
CA ARG A 253 -21.78 2.94 8.27
C ARG A 253 -21.13 1.79 7.50
N TYR A 254 -21.98 0.96 6.90
CA TYR A 254 -21.58 -0.07 5.95
C TYR A 254 -22.05 0.31 4.54
N VAL A 255 -21.18 0.11 3.56
CA VAL A 255 -21.47 0.26 2.13
C VAL A 255 -20.84 -0.91 1.36
N TRP A 256 -21.38 -1.24 0.19
CA TRP A 256 -20.86 -2.33 -0.63
C TRP A 256 -20.66 -1.95 -2.09
N ASP A 257 -21.08 -0.75 -2.50
CA ASP A 257 -20.91 -0.23 -3.85
C ASP A 257 -20.37 1.21 -3.82
N LYS A 258 -19.93 1.67 -4.99
CA LYS A 258 -19.42 3.01 -5.22
C LYS A 258 -20.47 4.06 -4.91
N LYS A 259 -21.72 3.86 -5.32
CA LYS A 259 -22.82 4.79 -5.04
C LYS A 259 -23.00 4.97 -3.53
N GLY A 260 -22.96 3.88 -2.77
CA GLY A 260 -22.99 3.90 -1.32
C GLY A 260 -21.81 4.66 -0.73
N LEU A 261 -20.59 4.42 -1.22
CA LEU A 261 -19.38 5.13 -0.80
C LEU A 261 -19.46 6.65 -1.06
N ASP A 262 -19.91 7.03 -2.25
CA ASP A 262 -20.03 8.42 -2.69
C ASP A 262 -21.09 9.17 -1.86
N ALA A 263 -22.16 8.48 -1.44
CA ALA A 263 -23.23 9.03 -0.61
C ALA A 263 -22.86 9.18 0.88
N VAL A 264 -21.69 8.71 1.32
CA VAL A 264 -21.23 8.92 2.70
C VAL A 264 -20.74 10.35 2.86
N GLU A 265 -21.51 11.15 3.60
CA GLU A 265 -21.09 12.47 4.05
C GLU A 265 -19.99 12.33 5.11
N ASP A 266 -18.81 12.89 4.82
CA ASP A 266 -17.58 12.66 5.59
C ASP A 266 -17.78 12.98 7.08
N ASP A 267 -18.49 14.07 7.39
CA ASP A 267 -18.73 14.57 8.75
C ASP A 267 -19.80 13.78 9.53
N SER A 268 -20.58 12.95 8.85
CA SER A 268 -21.71 12.21 9.45
C SER A 268 -21.32 10.85 10.05
N VAL A 269 -20.14 10.33 9.70
CA VAL A 269 -19.69 8.99 10.11
C VAL A 269 -18.48 9.07 11.04
N SER A 270 -18.40 8.19 12.02
CA SER A 270 -17.21 7.99 12.85
C SER A 270 -16.41 6.75 12.38
N HIS A 271 -17.13 5.78 11.80
CA HIS A 271 -16.59 4.54 11.29
C HIS A 271 -17.23 4.20 9.93
N LEU A 272 -16.42 3.73 8.99
CA LEU A 272 -16.87 3.31 7.67
C LEU A 272 -16.26 1.96 7.31
N MET A 273 -17.13 0.99 6.98
CA MET A 273 -16.74 -0.28 6.37
C MET A 273 -17.33 -0.35 4.95
N GLY A 274 -16.47 -0.38 3.94
CA GLY A 274 -16.83 -0.53 2.54
C GLY A 274 -16.27 -1.83 1.99
N LEU A 275 -17.13 -2.79 1.67
CA LEU A 275 -16.72 -4.08 1.12
C LEU A 275 -17.29 -4.26 -0.29
N PHE A 276 -16.46 -4.04 -1.31
CA PHE A 276 -16.89 -3.81 -2.69
C PHE A 276 -16.96 -5.06 -3.55
N GLU A 277 -16.36 -6.17 -3.13
CA GLU A 277 -16.48 -7.47 -3.82
C GLU A 277 -16.59 -8.64 -2.82
N PRO A 278 -17.10 -9.82 -3.21
CA PRO A 278 -17.17 -11.01 -2.36
C PRO A 278 -15.80 -11.46 -1.86
N LYS A 279 -14.79 -11.40 -2.74
CA LYS A 279 -13.37 -11.69 -2.47
C LYS A 279 -12.53 -10.45 -2.76
N ASP A 280 -11.50 -10.55 -3.60
CA ASP A 280 -10.65 -9.43 -3.97
C ASP A 280 -11.41 -8.53 -4.94
N MET A 281 -11.08 -7.25 -4.96
CA MET A 281 -11.65 -6.33 -5.95
C MET A 281 -11.18 -6.72 -7.35
N LYS A 282 -11.91 -6.28 -8.39
CA LYS A 282 -11.46 -6.47 -9.76
C LYS A 282 -10.24 -5.60 -10.04
N TYR A 283 -9.30 -6.10 -10.85
CA TYR A 283 -8.24 -5.28 -11.45
C TYR A 283 -8.82 -4.02 -12.10
N GLU A 284 -8.07 -2.92 -12.11
CA GLU A 284 -8.51 -1.64 -12.68
C GLU A 284 -8.93 -1.77 -14.15
N LEU A 285 -8.20 -2.54 -14.97
CA LEU A 285 -8.54 -2.76 -16.39
C LEU A 285 -9.83 -3.56 -16.59
N ASN A 286 -10.38 -4.13 -15.52
CA ASN A 286 -11.59 -4.94 -15.49
C ASN A 286 -12.68 -4.37 -14.56
N ARG A 287 -12.39 -3.27 -13.86
CA ARG A 287 -13.27 -2.68 -12.86
C ARG A 287 -14.52 -2.09 -13.53
N ASN A 288 -15.69 -2.31 -12.92
CA ASN A 288 -16.89 -1.60 -13.30
C ASN A 288 -16.94 -0.27 -12.54
N ALA A 289 -16.60 0.83 -13.22
CA ALA A 289 -16.50 2.15 -12.59
C ALA A 289 -17.84 2.71 -12.05
N SER A 290 -18.97 2.06 -12.31
CA SER A 290 -20.27 2.44 -11.73
C SER A 290 -20.56 1.74 -10.39
N THR A 291 -20.05 0.52 -10.18
CA THR A 291 -20.29 -0.29 -8.97
C THR A 291 -19.10 -0.27 -8.02
N ASP A 292 -17.88 -0.16 -8.54
CA ASP A 292 -16.66 -0.31 -7.77
C ASP A 292 -15.85 0.99 -7.69
N PRO A 293 -15.49 1.48 -6.49
CA PRO A 293 -14.55 2.57 -6.37
C PRO A 293 -13.13 2.12 -6.73
N SER A 294 -12.36 3.03 -7.32
CA SER A 294 -10.91 2.84 -7.49
C SER A 294 -10.18 2.98 -6.15
N ILE A 295 -8.95 2.47 -6.06
CA ILE A 295 -8.07 2.70 -4.91
C ILE A 295 -7.85 4.20 -4.62
N VAL A 296 -7.86 5.04 -5.66
CA VAL A 296 -7.73 6.50 -5.54
C VAL A 296 -8.93 7.08 -4.79
N GLU A 297 -10.14 6.67 -5.16
CA GLU A 297 -11.39 7.11 -4.53
C GLU A 297 -11.52 6.59 -3.08
N MET A 298 -11.14 5.33 -2.84
CA MET A 298 -11.11 4.75 -1.50
C MET A 298 -10.11 5.47 -0.60
N THR A 299 -8.89 5.72 -1.10
CA THR A 299 -7.84 6.46 -0.37
C THR A 299 -8.29 7.87 -0.02
N GLU A 300 -8.89 8.58 -0.96
CA GLU A 300 -9.44 9.91 -0.73
C GLU A 300 -10.52 9.91 0.37
N LYS A 301 -11.49 8.99 0.27
CA LYS A 301 -12.56 8.89 1.28
C LYS A 301 -11.99 8.57 2.66
N ALA A 302 -11.02 7.66 2.74
CA ALA A 302 -10.35 7.32 3.99
C ALA A 302 -9.65 8.55 4.60
N ILE A 303 -8.84 9.29 3.83
CA ILE A 303 -8.14 10.47 4.33
C ILE A 303 -9.12 11.54 4.82
N ARG A 304 -10.20 11.80 4.07
CA ARG A 304 -11.22 12.79 4.45
C ARG A 304 -11.89 12.47 5.79
N ILE A 305 -12.20 11.19 6.03
CA ILE A 305 -12.79 10.73 7.29
C ILE A 305 -11.76 10.78 8.43
N LEU A 306 -10.54 10.28 8.21
CA LEU A 306 -9.51 10.10 9.25
C LEU A 306 -8.88 11.42 9.70
N ARG A 307 -8.70 12.39 8.79
CA ARG A 307 -8.02 13.69 9.07
C ARG A 307 -8.74 14.55 10.10
N ARG A 308 -10.01 14.25 10.39
CA ARG A 308 -10.83 14.97 11.38
C ARG A 308 -10.33 14.74 12.81
N ASN A 309 -9.59 13.65 13.08
CA ASN A 309 -9.03 13.42 14.39
C ASN A 309 -7.86 14.39 14.67
N PRO A 310 -7.94 15.25 15.69
CA PRO A 310 -6.88 16.21 16.01
C PRO A 310 -5.56 15.55 16.44
N ASN A 311 -5.60 14.30 16.92
CA ASN A 311 -4.40 13.51 17.23
C ASN A 311 -3.70 12.96 15.98
N GLY A 312 -4.33 13.11 14.80
CA GLY A 312 -3.88 12.58 13.51
C GLY A 312 -4.32 11.15 13.27
N PHE A 313 -3.75 10.54 12.23
CA PHE A 313 -4.14 9.20 11.79
C PHE A 313 -2.97 8.32 11.33
N PHE A 314 -3.21 7.01 11.28
CA PHE A 314 -2.43 6.05 10.51
C PHE A 314 -3.31 5.45 9.41
N LEU A 315 -2.83 5.44 8.18
CA LEU A 315 -3.54 4.85 7.05
C LEU A 315 -2.62 3.86 6.33
N PHE A 316 -3.08 2.62 6.20
CA PHE A 316 -2.49 1.62 5.31
C PHE A 316 -3.27 1.59 4.00
N VAL A 317 -2.58 1.73 2.88
CA VAL A 317 -3.14 1.67 1.52
C VAL A 317 -2.37 0.62 0.73
N GLU A 318 -3.06 -0.36 0.16
CA GLU A 318 -2.47 -1.43 -0.61
C GLU A 318 -3.11 -1.56 -2.00
N ASP A 319 -2.28 -1.85 -3.01
CA ASP A 319 -2.76 -2.33 -4.30
C ASP A 319 -2.16 -3.70 -4.67
N GLU A 320 -2.99 -4.59 -5.21
CA GLU A 320 -2.71 -5.99 -5.52
C GLU A 320 -2.03 -6.16 -6.89
N ILE A 321 -0.83 -5.60 -7.00
CA ILE A 321 0.03 -5.73 -8.18
C ILE A 321 0.49 -7.19 -8.34
N ASP A 322 0.69 -7.88 -7.22
CA ASP A 322 1.10 -9.27 -7.06
C ASP A 322 0.26 -10.26 -7.88
N HIS A 323 -1.08 -10.22 -7.76
CA HIS A 323 -1.94 -11.14 -8.50
C HIS A 323 -1.77 -11.03 -10.03
N GLY A 324 -1.48 -9.82 -10.53
CA GLY A 324 -1.18 -9.57 -11.94
C GLY A 324 0.10 -10.29 -12.37
N HIS A 325 1.13 -10.23 -11.54
CA HIS A 325 2.40 -10.94 -11.74
C HIS A 325 2.24 -12.46 -11.62
N HIS A 326 1.57 -12.96 -10.57
CA HIS A 326 1.24 -14.37 -10.40
C HIS A 326 0.51 -14.96 -11.61
N SER A 327 -0.41 -14.20 -12.21
CA SER A 327 -1.13 -14.60 -13.41
C SER A 327 -0.28 -14.59 -14.70
N GLY A 328 0.95 -14.07 -14.62
CA GLY A 328 1.84 -13.80 -15.74
C GLY A 328 1.36 -12.67 -16.64
N ARG A 329 0.47 -11.78 -16.14
CA ARG A 329 -0.21 -10.72 -16.91
C ARG A 329 0.34 -9.35 -16.53
N ALA A 330 1.50 -9.00 -17.07
CA ALA A 330 2.18 -7.75 -16.72
C ALA A 330 1.33 -6.50 -16.97
N LYS A 331 0.45 -6.48 -17.97
CA LYS A 331 -0.40 -5.31 -18.21
C LYS A 331 -1.40 -5.04 -17.08
N GLN A 332 -1.88 -6.08 -16.40
CA GLN A 332 -2.68 -5.94 -15.19
C GLN A 332 -1.81 -5.38 -14.07
N ALA A 333 -0.69 -6.05 -13.76
CA ALA A 333 0.24 -5.63 -12.69
C ALA A 333 0.71 -4.17 -12.84
N LEU A 334 1.12 -3.77 -14.04
CA LEU A 334 1.59 -2.40 -14.29
C LEU A 334 0.46 -1.36 -14.24
N MET A 335 -0.80 -1.73 -14.51
CA MET A 335 -1.91 -0.80 -14.32
C MET A 335 -2.21 -0.61 -12.82
N GLU A 336 -2.25 -1.68 -12.03
CA GLU A 336 -2.42 -1.57 -10.57
C GLU A 336 -1.29 -0.70 -9.97
N ALA A 337 -0.04 -0.87 -10.41
CA ALA A 337 1.08 -0.04 -9.96
C ALA A 337 0.89 1.46 -10.28
N ILE A 338 0.30 1.78 -11.43
CA ILE A 338 -0.07 3.16 -11.80
C ILE A 338 -1.22 3.67 -10.93
N MET A 339 -2.18 2.82 -10.56
CA MET A 339 -3.30 3.21 -9.70
C MET A 339 -2.85 3.47 -8.26
N LEU A 340 -1.92 2.67 -7.72
CA LEU A 340 -1.24 2.97 -6.46
C LEU A 340 -0.49 4.31 -6.54
N ASP A 341 0.26 4.56 -7.62
CA ASP A 341 0.96 5.84 -7.81
C ASP A 341 0.00 7.04 -7.84
N ARG A 342 -1.17 6.88 -8.46
CA ARG A 342 -2.22 7.90 -8.45
C ARG A 342 -2.82 8.10 -7.06
N ALA A 343 -2.94 7.03 -6.26
CA ALA A 343 -3.38 7.14 -4.88
C ALA A 343 -2.35 7.88 -4.00
N VAL A 344 -1.05 7.65 -4.23
CA VAL A 344 0.05 8.42 -3.61
C VAL A 344 -0.06 9.90 -3.96
N ALA A 345 -0.24 10.24 -5.25
CA ALA A 345 -0.44 11.61 -5.69
C ALA A 345 -1.65 12.26 -5.00
N ARG A 346 -2.78 11.55 -4.99
CA ARG A 346 -4.03 12.05 -4.39
C ARG A 346 -3.90 12.27 -2.89
N ALA A 347 -3.19 11.40 -2.17
CA ALA A 347 -2.94 11.61 -0.74
C ALA A 347 -2.03 12.82 -0.48
N GLY A 348 -1.05 13.08 -1.35
CA GLY A 348 -0.21 14.27 -1.30
C GLY A 348 -1.01 15.58 -1.45
N GLU A 349 -2.09 15.56 -2.24
CA GLU A 349 -3.01 16.72 -2.39
C GLU A 349 -3.90 16.94 -1.16
N LEU A 350 -4.17 15.88 -0.40
CA LEU A 350 -5.11 15.88 0.74
C LEU A 350 -4.41 16.02 2.11
N THR A 351 -3.08 15.97 2.14
CA THR A 351 -2.26 16.03 3.35
C THR A 351 -1.12 17.03 3.21
N SER A 352 -0.41 17.31 4.31
CA SER A 352 0.75 18.19 4.29
C SER A 352 2.03 17.40 4.56
N PRO A 353 3.08 17.51 3.72
CA PRO A 353 4.39 16.93 4.04
C PRO A 353 5.02 17.59 5.28
N SER A 354 4.39 18.63 5.83
CA SER A 354 4.82 19.23 7.07
C SER A 354 4.41 18.42 8.31
N ASP A 355 3.29 17.71 8.28
CA ASP A 355 2.80 16.96 9.44
C ASP A 355 2.50 15.49 9.14
N THR A 356 2.65 15.07 7.89
CA THR A 356 2.35 13.73 7.41
C THR A 356 3.61 13.07 6.90
N LEU A 357 3.97 11.93 7.51
CA LEU A 357 4.98 11.02 6.98
C LEU A 357 4.28 10.09 5.99
N THR A 358 4.69 10.13 4.73
CA THR A 358 4.22 9.20 3.69
C THR A 358 5.37 8.29 3.30
N VAL A 359 5.11 6.98 3.33
CA VAL A 359 6.06 5.93 2.95
C VAL A 359 5.42 5.10 1.84
N VAL A 360 6.16 4.84 0.77
CA VAL A 360 5.78 3.92 -0.31
C VAL A 360 6.82 2.80 -0.36
N THR A 361 6.39 1.55 -0.38
CA THR A 361 7.28 0.39 -0.50
C THR A 361 6.54 -0.77 -1.15
N ALA A 362 7.27 -1.86 -1.40
CA ALA A 362 6.69 -3.18 -1.61
C ALA A 362 6.98 -4.09 -0.41
N ASP A 363 6.31 -5.21 -0.37
CA ASP A 363 6.52 -6.26 0.61
C ASP A 363 7.53 -7.31 0.09
N HIS A 364 7.52 -7.57 -1.22
CA HIS A 364 8.50 -8.35 -1.98
C HIS A 364 8.49 -7.97 -3.47
N SER A 365 9.23 -8.71 -4.30
CA SER A 365 9.19 -8.58 -5.76
C SER A 365 8.67 -9.85 -6.43
N HIS A 366 8.88 -9.97 -7.74
CA HIS A 366 8.50 -11.07 -8.62
C HIS A 366 9.65 -11.42 -9.54
N VAL A 367 9.64 -12.61 -10.13
CA VAL A 367 10.62 -12.99 -11.15
C VAL A 367 10.30 -12.33 -12.51
N PHE A 368 9.86 -11.06 -12.46
CA PHE A 368 9.49 -10.18 -13.55
C PHE A 368 10.72 -9.42 -14.05
N THR A 369 10.90 -9.40 -15.37
CA THR A 369 12.01 -8.69 -16.01
C THR A 369 11.52 -7.95 -17.25
N PHE A 370 12.15 -6.82 -17.58
CA PHE A 370 12.00 -6.18 -18.89
C PHE A 370 13.39 -5.98 -19.52
N GLY A 371 13.55 -6.33 -20.79
CA GLY A 371 14.86 -6.35 -21.46
C GLY A 371 14.78 -6.33 -22.99
N GLY A 372 15.73 -6.99 -23.65
CA GLY A 372 15.68 -7.18 -25.11
C GLY A 372 16.18 -6.00 -25.97
N ASN A 373 16.76 -4.95 -25.36
CA ASN A 373 17.28 -3.76 -26.05
C ASN A 373 16.24 -3.08 -26.95
N THR A 374 15.06 -2.80 -26.40
CA THR A 374 13.98 -2.08 -27.10
C THR A 374 14.35 -0.62 -27.36
N LEU A 375 13.85 -0.07 -28.47
CA LEU A 375 14.01 1.35 -28.77
C LEU A 375 13.18 2.19 -27.79
N ARG A 376 13.69 3.37 -27.44
CA ARG A 376 12.95 4.35 -26.63
C ARG A 376 11.58 4.67 -27.24
N GLY A 377 10.56 4.81 -26.41
CA GLY A 377 9.19 5.08 -26.85
C GLY A 377 8.47 3.87 -27.44
N THR A 378 9.11 2.69 -27.48
CA THR A 378 8.42 1.43 -27.80
C THR A 378 7.52 1.06 -26.63
N SER A 379 6.29 0.64 -26.92
CA SER A 379 5.37 0.04 -25.95
C SER A 379 6.12 -0.90 -25.00
N ILE A 380 5.93 -0.73 -23.68
CA ILE A 380 6.57 -1.58 -22.67
C ILE A 380 6.15 -3.06 -22.81
N PHE A 381 4.98 -3.32 -23.41
CA PHE A 381 4.46 -4.65 -23.74
C PHE A 381 4.90 -5.15 -25.13
N GLY A 382 5.69 -4.34 -25.83
CA GLY A 382 6.11 -4.58 -27.19
C GLY A 382 7.12 -5.71 -27.34
N LEU A 383 7.46 -5.99 -28.60
CA LEU A 383 8.44 -6.99 -28.98
C LEU A 383 9.86 -6.42 -28.92
N ALA A 384 10.81 -7.27 -28.53
CA ALA A 384 12.22 -6.96 -28.72
C ALA A 384 12.54 -6.83 -30.23
N PRO A 385 13.44 -5.91 -30.64
CA PRO A 385 13.68 -5.62 -32.05
C PRO A 385 14.35 -6.76 -32.82
N LYS A 386 15.13 -7.61 -32.14
CA LYS A 386 15.79 -8.77 -32.74
C LYS A 386 15.05 -10.05 -32.37
N LYS A 387 14.95 -10.98 -33.32
CA LYS A 387 14.47 -12.35 -33.05
C LYS A 387 15.44 -13.08 -32.12
N ALA A 388 14.92 -14.02 -31.33
CA ALA A 388 15.74 -14.90 -30.51
C ALA A 388 16.46 -15.95 -31.38
N LYS A 389 17.33 -16.77 -30.77
CA LYS A 389 18.14 -17.80 -31.47
C LYS A 389 17.28 -18.82 -32.24
N ASP A 390 16.07 -19.08 -31.76
CA ASP A 390 15.06 -19.94 -32.41
C ASP A 390 14.36 -19.28 -33.61
N LYS A 391 14.79 -18.06 -34.00
CA LYS A 391 14.21 -17.25 -35.08
C LYS A 391 12.77 -16.81 -34.80
N ARG A 392 12.30 -16.86 -33.56
CA ARG A 392 10.96 -16.42 -33.14
C ARG A 392 11.04 -15.11 -32.34
N ALA A 393 10.04 -14.25 -32.50
CA ALA A 393 9.94 -13.00 -31.75
C ALA A 393 9.63 -13.26 -30.27
N TYR A 394 9.99 -12.32 -29.40
CA TYR A 394 9.73 -12.34 -27.97
C TYR A 394 9.44 -10.92 -27.47
N THR A 395 8.72 -10.82 -26.34
CA THR A 395 8.39 -9.55 -25.70
C THR A 395 9.58 -8.98 -24.93
N SER A 396 9.60 -7.66 -24.73
CA SER A 396 10.54 -7.02 -23.80
C SER A 396 10.40 -7.60 -22.39
N ILE A 397 9.14 -7.73 -21.94
CA ILE A 397 8.80 -8.32 -20.65
C ILE A 397 8.83 -9.85 -20.72
N LEU A 398 9.45 -10.47 -19.72
CA LEU A 398 9.44 -11.92 -19.48
C LEU A 398 9.37 -12.22 -17.98
N TYR A 399 8.94 -13.45 -17.65
CA TYR A 399 9.00 -13.99 -16.29
C TYR A 399 9.99 -15.15 -16.19
N GLY A 400 10.59 -15.35 -15.02
CA GLY A 400 11.42 -16.52 -14.75
C GLY A 400 10.62 -17.82 -14.74
N ASN A 401 9.42 -17.81 -14.16
CA ASN A 401 8.50 -18.95 -14.13
C ASN A 401 7.05 -18.47 -14.24
N GLY A 402 6.09 -19.39 -14.28
CA GLY A 402 4.67 -19.05 -14.28
C GLY A 402 3.87 -19.57 -15.47
N PRO A 403 2.59 -19.14 -15.55
CA PRO A 403 1.60 -19.74 -16.45
C PRO A 403 1.73 -19.31 -17.92
N GLY A 404 2.65 -18.38 -18.21
CA GLY A 404 2.95 -17.98 -19.59
C GLY A 404 3.91 -18.92 -20.33
N TYR A 405 4.44 -19.95 -19.66
CA TYR A 405 5.21 -21.00 -20.33
C TYR A 405 4.33 -21.73 -21.36
N SER A 406 4.86 -21.94 -22.57
CA SER A 406 4.14 -22.69 -23.61
C SER A 406 5.10 -23.32 -24.61
N ILE A 407 4.78 -24.55 -25.04
CA ILE A 407 5.36 -25.20 -26.22
C ILE A 407 4.21 -25.52 -27.18
N ARG A 408 4.35 -25.09 -28.44
CA ARG A 408 3.43 -25.40 -29.54
C ARG A 408 4.23 -25.90 -30.74
N ASP A 409 3.78 -26.99 -31.34
CA ASP A 409 4.43 -27.62 -32.49
C ASP A 409 5.93 -27.86 -32.26
N GLY A 410 6.28 -28.38 -31.07
CA GLY A 410 7.65 -28.71 -30.70
C GLY A 410 8.56 -27.51 -30.35
N GLY A 411 8.04 -26.29 -30.23
CA GLY A 411 8.86 -25.14 -29.80
C GLY A 411 8.10 -24.00 -29.11
N ARG A 412 8.86 -23.03 -28.58
CA ARG A 412 8.32 -21.81 -27.93
C ARG A 412 7.50 -20.97 -28.92
N PRO A 413 6.22 -20.66 -28.71
CA PRO A 413 5.45 -19.86 -29.66
C PRO A 413 6.09 -18.49 -29.92
N ALA A 414 5.99 -17.98 -31.15
CA ALA A 414 6.43 -16.60 -31.43
C ALA A 414 5.46 -15.60 -30.81
N ALA A 415 5.97 -14.60 -30.10
CA ALA A 415 5.15 -13.46 -29.68
C ALA A 415 4.76 -12.62 -30.91
N SER A 416 3.58 -11.99 -30.88
CA SER A 416 3.07 -11.18 -31.98
C SER A 416 2.27 -10.00 -31.48
N LEU A 417 2.22 -8.95 -32.29
CA LEU A 417 1.30 -7.82 -32.12
C LEU A 417 0.03 -8.05 -32.93
N PRO A 418 -1.15 -7.59 -32.46
CA PRO A 418 -1.36 -6.82 -31.24
C PRO A 418 -1.48 -7.68 -29.96
N ALA A 419 -1.40 -9.01 -30.06
CA ALA A 419 -1.68 -9.93 -28.95
C ALA A 419 -0.82 -9.66 -27.71
N ALA A 420 0.46 -9.32 -27.85
CA ALA A 420 1.35 -9.00 -26.73
C ALA A 420 0.91 -7.78 -25.90
N GLU A 421 0.08 -6.90 -26.46
CA GLU A 421 -0.46 -5.71 -25.79
C GLU A 421 -1.85 -5.93 -25.19
N ASP A 422 -2.42 -7.12 -25.35
CA ASP A 422 -3.71 -7.46 -24.75
C ASP A 422 -3.59 -7.53 -23.21
N LYS A 423 -4.64 -7.11 -22.49
CA LYS A 423 -4.64 -7.10 -21.03
C LYS A 423 -4.55 -8.52 -20.43
N ASP A 424 -4.98 -9.53 -21.17
CA ASP A 424 -5.00 -10.92 -20.75
C ASP A 424 -3.80 -11.72 -21.31
N TYR A 425 -2.89 -11.08 -22.06
CA TYR A 425 -1.67 -11.71 -22.55
C TYR A 425 -0.78 -12.13 -21.39
N ARG A 426 -0.41 -13.41 -21.39
CA ARG A 426 0.55 -13.98 -20.44
C ARG A 426 1.94 -13.91 -21.04
N GLN A 427 2.84 -13.11 -20.46
CA GLN A 427 4.22 -13.03 -20.94
C GLN A 427 4.93 -14.36 -20.75
N GLN A 428 5.84 -14.68 -21.67
CA GLN A 428 6.51 -15.96 -21.68
C GLN A 428 7.34 -16.17 -20.41
N ALA A 429 7.34 -17.41 -19.93
CA ALA A 429 8.08 -17.84 -18.75
C ALA A 429 9.04 -18.98 -19.08
N ALA A 430 10.12 -19.13 -18.31
CA ALA A 430 11.10 -20.20 -18.53
C ALA A 430 10.68 -21.54 -17.89
N VAL A 431 10.03 -21.51 -16.71
CA VAL A 431 9.56 -22.70 -15.98
C VAL A 431 8.03 -22.69 -15.85
N PRO A 432 7.31 -23.76 -16.23
CA PRO A 432 5.85 -23.81 -16.13
C PRO A 432 5.40 -23.92 -14.67
N LEU A 433 4.55 -23.01 -14.23
CA LEU A 433 3.82 -23.07 -12.96
C LEU A 433 2.40 -22.54 -13.17
N GLU A 434 1.46 -22.94 -12.32
CA GLU A 434 0.09 -22.40 -12.34
C GLU A 434 0.06 -20.90 -11.99
N MET A 435 0.92 -20.50 -11.05
CA MET A 435 1.16 -19.12 -10.65
C MET A 435 2.67 -18.87 -10.72
N GLU A 436 3.04 -17.71 -11.23
CA GLU A 436 4.40 -17.20 -11.13
C GLU A 436 4.79 -16.99 -9.66
N THR A 437 6.08 -17.03 -9.31
CA THR A 437 6.54 -16.90 -7.92
C THR A 437 7.01 -15.49 -7.60
N HIS A 438 6.88 -15.08 -6.33
CA HIS A 438 7.62 -13.94 -5.81
C HIS A 438 9.13 -14.08 -6.06
N SER A 439 9.85 -12.96 -5.90
CA SER A 439 11.30 -12.91 -5.89
C SER A 439 11.82 -12.30 -4.59
N GLY A 440 13.03 -12.70 -4.20
CA GLY A 440 13.62 -12.45 -2.87
C GLY A 440 14.66 -11.34 -2.82
N GLU A 441 14.80 -10.54 -3.87
CA GLU A 441 15.66 -9.36 -3.85
C GLU A 441 15.07 -8.22 -3.01
N ASP A 442 15.92 -7.25 -2.72
CA ASP A 442 15.54 -6.05 -1.99
C ASP A 442 14.53 -5.21 -2.77
N VAL A 443 13.58 -4.62 -2.04
CA VAL A 443 12.59 -3.68 -2.59
C VAL A 443 12.91 -2.25 -2.18
N VAL A 444 12.38 -1.27 -2.91
CA VAL A 444 12.61 0.15 -2.61
C VAL A 444 11.65 0.65 -1.54
N VAL A 445 12.15 1.49 -0.64
CA VAL A 445 11.35 2.31 0.28
C VAL A 445 11.56 3.77 -0.09
N LEU A 446 10.47 4.47 -0.40
CA LEU A 446 10.43 5.89 -0.76
C LEU A 446 9.69 6.64 0.34
N ALA A 447 10.26 7.73 0.88
CA ALA A 447 9.65 8.46 1.99
C ALA A 447 9.71 9.98 1.85
N GLN A 448 8.64 10.64 2.31
CA GLN A 448 8.54 12.10 2.41
C GLN A 448 7.85 12.51 3.71
N GLY A 449 8.27 13.65 4.28
CA GLY A 449 7.65 14.27 5.45
C GLY A 449 8.49 14.18 6.72
N PRO A 450 7.88 14.37 7.91
CA PRO A 450 8.60 14.34 9.19
C PRO A 450 9.34 13.03 9.39
N MET A 451 10.62 13.12 9.78
CA MET A 451 11.54 11.99 9.98
C MET A 451 11.79 11.11 8.73
N ALA A 452 11.37 11.50 7.54
CA ALA A 452 11.56 10.68 6.33
C ALA A 452 13.05 10.44 5.97
N HIS A 453 13.96 11.31 6.41
CA HIS A 453 15.41 11.12 6.27
C HIS A 453 15.97 9.88 7.00
N LEU A 454 15.20 9.26 7.89
CA LEU A 454 15.56 8.00 8.51
C LEU A 454 15.54 6.82 7.52
N PHE A 455 14.85 6.94 6.38
CA PHE A 455 14.85 5.96 5.31
C PHE A 455 16.05 6.21 4.38
N HIS A 456 17.17 5.56 4.69
CA HIS A 456 18.39 5.60 3.90
C HIS A 456 19.13 4.26 3.91
N GLY A 457 20.00 4.04 2.92
CA GLY A 457 20.86 2.86 2.85
C GLY A 457 20.08 1.56 2.60
N VAL A 458 20.61 0.46 3.12
CA VAL A 458 19.98 -0.87 3.04
C VAL A 458 19.54 -1.27 4.45
N GLN A 459 18.25 -1.52 4.62
CA GLN A 459 17.62 -1.78 5.90
C GLN A 459 16.98 -3.17 5.91
N GLU A 460 16.80 -3.74 7.10
CA GLU A 460 15.84 -4.83 7.27
C GLU A 460 14.42 -4.30 7.06
N GLN A 461 13.54 -5.06 6.41
CA GLN A 461 12.16 -4.60 6.16
C GLN A 461 11.39 -4.21 7.43
N HIS A 462 11.68 -4.88 8.56
CA HIS A 462 11.03 -4.56 9.83
C HIS A 462 11.35 -3.14 10.36
N TYR A 463 12.44 -2.53 9.88
CA TYR A 463 12.79 -1.14 10.20
C TYR A 463 11.71 -0.14 9.78
N ILE A 464 10.92 -0.45 8.74
CA ILE A 464 9.86 0.43 8.24
C ILE A 464 8.84 0.75 9.34
N ALA A 465 8.37 -0.27 10.07
CA ALA A 465 7.45 -0.09 11.19
C ALA A 465 8.07 0.75 12.32
N HIS A 466 9.35 0.53 12.62
CA HIS A 466 10.06 1.25 13.67
C HIS A 466 10.28 2.72 13.33
N ALA A 467 10.72 3.02 12.10
CA ALA A 467 10.90 4.39 11.63
C ALA A 467 9.58 5.19 11.65
N MET A 468 8.48 4.56 11.20
CA MET A 468 7.16 5.18 11.30
C MET A 468 6.70 5.37 12.75
N ALA A 469 6.87 4.35 13.61
CA ALA A 469 6.51 4.46 15.03
C ALA A 469 7.31 5.56 15.74
N TYR A 470 8.60 5.65 15.47
CA TYR A 470 9.49 6.70 15.95
C TYR A 470 9.02 8.08 15.50
N ALA A 471 8.71 8.23 14.20
CA ALA A 471 8.24 9.50 13.64
C ALA A 471 6.98 10.02 14.32
N ALA A 472 6.03 9.13 14.66
CA ALA A 472 4.77 9.54 15.30
C ALA A 472 4.78 9.50 16.84
N CYS A 473 5.92 9.18 17.46
CA CYS A 473 6.05 8.98 18.91
C CYS A 473 5.10 7.89 19.44
N LEU A 474 4.99 6.79 18.71
CA LEU A 474 4.25 5.60 19.11
C LEU A 474 5.18 4.65 19.86
N LYS A 475 4.63 3.75 20.67
CA LYS A 475 5.43 2.72 21.34
C LYS A 475 6.27 1.92 20.30
N PRO A 476 7.52 1.57 20.62
CA PRO A 476 8.21 1.77 21.90
C PRO A 476 8.83 3.16 22.11
N TYR A 477 8.72 4.08 21.15
CA TYR A 477 9.42 5.37 21.12
C TYR A 477 8.66 6.56 21.76
N ALA A 478 7.57 6.28 22.48
CA ALA A 478 6.71 7.33 23.03
C ALA A 478 7.39 8.23 24.08
N THR A 479 8.48 7.75 24.69
CA THR A 479 9.25 8.44 25.73
C THR A 479 10.52 9.10 25.24
N GLU A 480 10.79 9.06 23.92
CA GLU A 480 11.97 9.70 23.36
C GLU A 480 11.95 11.23 23.58
N PRO A 481 13.10 11.90 23.75
CA PRO A 481 13.15 13.33 24.13
C PRO A 481 12.33 14.24 23.21
N GLN A 482 12.34 13.99 21.90
CA GLN A 482 11.58 14.73 20.89
C GLN A 482 10.05 14.57 21.03
N CYS A 483 9.59 13.55 21.74
CA CYS A 483 8.17 13.24 21.95
C CYS A 483 7.58 13.97 23.18
N GLY A 484 8.42 14.43 24.11
CA GLY A 484 8.00 15.09 25.36
C GLY A 484 7.55 16.55 25.21
N ALA A 485 7.95 17.24 24.13
CA ALA A 485 7.71 18.69 23.97
C ALA A 485 6.22 19.06 23.77
N ALA A 486 5.37 18.13 23.31
CA ALA A 486 3.96 18.41 23.07
C ALA A 486 3.09 18.40 24.35
N ARG A 487 3.53 17.77 25.45
CA ARG A 487 2.75 17.70 26.69
C ARG A 487 2.82 18.95 27.56
N ARG A 488 3.83 19.81 27.37
CA ARG A 488 3.99 21.04 28.19
C ARG A 488 3.17 22.24 27.71
N ALA A 489 2.65 22.21 26.48
CA ALA A 489 1.88 23.31 25.92
C ALA A 489 0.40 23.34 26.38
N SER A 490 -0.13 22.28 26.99
CA SER A 490 -1.54 22.20 27.42
C SER A 490 -1.81 22.55 28.89
N HIS A 491 -0.77 22.91 29.67
CA HIS A 491 -0.92 23.28 31.09
C HIS A 491 -0.30 24.63 31.48
N GLY A 492 0.01 25.48 30.50
CA GLY A 492 0.35 26.88 30.75
C GLY A 492 -0.89 27.76 30.75
N THR A 493 -1.57 27.88 31.89
CA THR A 493 -2.44 29.03 32.15
C THR A 493 -1.62 30.31 32.04
N GLN A 494 -1.80 31.07 30.95
CA GLN A 494 -1.32 32.44 30.90
C GLN A 494 -2.14 33.30 31.88
N PRO A 495 -1.52 34.06 32.80
CA PRO A 495 -2.23 35.08 33.54
C PRO A 495 -2.49 36.27 32.59
N SER A 496 -3.74 36.71 32.55
CA SER A 496 -4.18 37.90 31.84
C SER A 496 -3.53 39.17 32.42
N PRO A 497 -3.11 40.14 31.60
CA PRO A 497 -2.68 41.44 32.10
C PRO A 497 -3.92 42.30 32.42
N GLN A 498 -4.12 42.68 33.69
CA GLN A 498 -5.03 43.76 34.06
C GLN A 498 -4.39 45.13 33.78
N PRO A 499 -5.18 46.17 33.44
CA PRO A 499 -4.67 47.51 33.21
C PRO A 499 -4.56 48.26 34.55
N LEU A 500 -3.38 48.82 34.84
CA LEU A 500 -3.17 49.73 35.97
C LEU A 500 -3.24 51.18 35.47
N LEU A 501 -4.38 51.82 35.74
CA LEU A 501 -4.50 53.28 35.82
C LEU A 501 -4.04 53.72 37.22
N ALA A 502 -3.08 54.63 37.31
CA ALA A 502 -2.91 55.49 38.47
C ALA A 502 -2.24 56.82 38.08
N LEU A 503 -2.96 57.91 38.31
CA LEU A 503 -2.53 59.31 38.30
C LEU A 503 -1.65 59.64 39.52
N LEU A 504 -0.69 60.57 39.36
CA LEU A 504 -0.22 61.57 40.35
C LEU A 504 0.83 62.47 39.65
N THR A 505 0.44 63.60 39.06
CA THR A 505 0.50 64.99 39.58
C THR A 505 1.87 65.55 40.00
N LEU A 506 2.31 66.53 39.19
CA LEU A 506 2.83 67.87 39.54
C LEU A 506 4.16 68.06 40.30
N SER A 507 5.04 68.82 39.61
CA SER A 507 5.89 69.95 40.08
C SER A 507 7.39 69.67 40.01
N VAL A 508 8.32 70.57 39.66
CA VAL A 508 8.38 71.99 39.26
C VAL A 508 9.85 72.24 38.80
N ALA A 509 10.06 73.23 37.91
CA ALA A 509 11.30 74.01 37.66
C ALA A 509 12.54 73.31 37.05
N ALA A 510 13.46 73.97 36.33
CA ALA A 510 13.53 75.25 35.59
C ALA A 510 14.91 75.27 34.86
N CYS A 511 15.05 76.20 33.90
CA CYS A 511 16.28 76.74 33.27
C CYS A 511 16.93 75.92 32.13
N LEU A 512 16.77 76.36 30.86
CA LEU A 512 17.63 77.33 30.11
C LEU A 512 19.02 76.71 29.82
N VAL A 513 19.39 76.42 28.57
CA VAL A 513 19.63 77.32 27.41
C VAL A 513 19.30 76.62 26.10
#